data_AF-G7T9R6-F1
#
_entry.id   AF-G7T9R6-F1
#
_cell.length_a   1.000
_cell.length_b   1.000
_cell.length_c   1.000
_cell.angle_alpha   90.00
_cell.angle_beta   90.00
_cell.angle_gamma   90.00
#
_symmetry.space_group_name_H-M   'P 1'
#
loop_
_entity.id
_entity.type
_entity.pdbx_description
1 polymer ?
#
loop_
_entity_poly.entity_id
_entity_poly.type
_entity_poly.pdbx_seq_one_letter_code
_entity_poly.pdbx_strand_id
1 'polypeptide(L)'
;MTTRIPLRRRLLPSLPLSVMVFLFWLLLSDSFGPQQWGLGMLLGVVVPIFAARLDREFAQIGSLRSVPRMLLVAAGDIVRSNIKVAAQVLGPESRIHPGFIWVRLDIANIHGIAALTSMITLTPGTVSAALSDDRKYLLVHVLHLDDPEALIAQIKSRYEKPLMEIFP
;
A
#
# COMPACT_ATOMS: atom_id res chain seq x y z
N MET A 1 -35.41 -12.84 10.34
CA MET A 1 -34.48 -12.83 11.49
C MET A 1 -33.64 -11.56 11.44
N THR A 2 -34.05 -10.55 12.20
CA THR A 2 -33.36 -9.26 12.34
C THR A 2 -32.11 -9.44 13.21
N THR A 3 -30.96 -9.61 12.58
CA THR A 3 -29.65 -9.57 13.23
C THR A 3 -29.45 -8.17 13.82
N ARG A 4 -29.66 -8.04 15.14
CA ARG A 4 -29.33 -6.82 15.89
C ARG A 4 -27.83 -6.62 15.81
N ILE A 5 -27.37 -5.77 14.90
CA ILE A 5 -25.98 -5.32 14.88
C ILE A 5 -25.74 -4.61 16.22
N PRO A 6 -24.79 -5.07 17.06
CA PRO A 6 -24.55 -4.47 18.36
C PRO A 6 -24.18 -2.99 18.20
N LEU A 7 -24.73 -2.12 19.06
CA LEU A 7 -24.56 -0.66 19.00
C LEU A 7 -23.07 -0.23 18.87
N ARG A 8 -22.16 -1.01 19.48
CA ARG A 8 -20.70 -0.86 19.37
C ARG A 8 -20.16 -1.00 17.94
N ARG A 9 -20.68 -1.94 17.13
CA ARG A 9 -20.28 -2.08 15.71
C ARG A 9 -20.83 -0.96 14.83
N ARG A 10 -21.83 -0.21 15.30
CA ARG A 10 -22.42 0.92 14.60
C ARG A 10 -21.69 2.24 14.88
N LEU A 11 -21.07 2.37 16.04
CA LEU A 11 -20.33 3.57 16.48
C LEU A 11 -18.82 3.45 16.28
N LEU A 12 -18.26 2.24 16.36
CA LEU A 12 -16.84 1.96 16.13
C LEU A 12 -16.71 0.75 15.20
N PRO A 13 -16.96 0.93 13.88
CA PRO A 13 -16.90 -0.17 12.91
C PRO A 13 -15.50 -0.79 12.83
N SER A 14 -14.44 -0.01 13.08
CA SER A 14 -13.05 -0.49 13.11
C SER A 14 -12.24 0.24 14.19
N LEU A 15 -11.98 -0.44 15.30
CA LEU A 15 -11.14 0.09 16.40
C LEU A 15 -9.75 0.54 15.93
N PRO A 16 -9.05 -0.18 15.03
CA PRO A 16 -7.75 0.27 14.52
C PRO A 16 -7.84 1.59 13.76
N LEU A 17 -8.90 1.78 12.95
CA LEU A 17 -9.09 3.02 12.18
C LEU A 17 -9.38 4.20 13.09
N SER A 18 -10.22 4.02 14.13
CA SER A 18 -10.48 5.05 15.14
C SER A 18 -9.20 5.51 15.84
N VAL A 19 -8.36 4.55 16.27
CA VAL A 19 -7.06 4.83 16.90
C VAL A 19 -6.13 5.52 15.90
N MET A 20 -6.07 5.05 14.66
CA MET A 20 -5.24 5.68 13.62
C MET A 20 -5.64 7.12 13.36
N VAL A 21 -6.93 7.41 13.18
CA VAL A 21 -7.44 8.77 12.94
C VAL A 21 -7.12 9.68 14.13
N PHE A 22 -7.32 9.19 15.35
CA PHE A 22 -6.98 9.94 16.56
C PHE A 22 -5.48 10.28 16.63
N LEU A 23 -4.61 9.29 16.44
CA LEU A 23 -3.16 9.48 16.49
C LEU A 23 -2.69 10.40 15.35
N PHE A 24 -3.23 10.23 14.15
CA PHE A 24 -2.88 11.05 13.00
C PHE A 24 -3.33 12.50 13.19
N TRP A 25 -4.50 12.74 13.79
CA TRP A 25 -4.94 14.07 14.18
C TRP A 25 -3.98 14.73 15.16
N LEU A 26 -3.59 14.01 16.22
CA LEU A 26 -2.64 14.55 17.21
C LEU A 26 -1.25 14.80 16.61
N LEU A 27 -0.81 13.96 15.67
CA LEU A 27 0.47 14.14 14.98
C LEU A 27 0.46 15.37 14.06
N LEU A 28 -0.69 15.69 13.46
CA LEU A 28 -0.87 16.86 12.61
C LEU A 28 -1.07 18.16 13.42
N SER A 29 -1.55 18.04 14.65
CA SER A 29 -1.79 19.17 15.53
C SER A 29 -0.48 19.73 16.10
N ASP A 30 -0.27 21.03 15.91
CA ASP A 30 0.90 21.77 16.43
C ASP A 30 0.88 21.94 17.96
N SER A 31 -0.27 21.70 18.60
CA SER A 31 -0.41 21.78 20.06
C SER A 31 -1.12 20.55 20.65
N PHE A 32 -0.73 20.17 21.87
CA PHE A 32 -1.32 19.05 22.61
C PHE A 32 -2.31 19.50 23.70
N GLY A 33 -3.01 20.62 23.46
CA GLY A 33 -4.03 21.13 24.38
C GLY A 33 -5.24 20.20 24.52
N PRO A 34 -5.97 20.20 25.64
CA PRO A 34 -7.15 19.35 25.88
C PRO A 34 -8.22 19.41 24.76
N GLN A 35 -8.30 20.54 24.06
CA GLN A 35 -9.20 20.76 22.93
C GLN A 35 -8.89 19.81 21.75
N GLN A 36 -7.61 19.57 21.49
CA GLN A 36 -7.16 18.72 20.37
C GLN A 36 -7.41 17.24 20.65
N TRP A 37 -7.32 16.84 21.92
CA TRP A 37 -7.70 15.51 22.35
C TRP A 37 -9.21 15.28 22.18
N GLY A 38 -10.04 16.26 22.56
CA GLY A 38 -11.48 16.20 22.35
C GLY A 38 -11.86 16.12 20.87
N LEU A 39 -11.27 16.96 20.03
CA LEU A 39 -11.52 16.96 18.59
C LEU A 39 -11.00 15.67 17.92
N GLY A 40 -9.82 15.20 18.29
CA GLY A 40 -9.28 13.93 17.81
C GLY A 40 -10.20 12.75 18.17
N MET A 41 -10.72 12.69 19.39
CA MET A 41 -11.66 11.62 19.79
C MET A 41 -12.96 11.69 18.98
N LEU A 42 -13.49 12.90 18.77
CA LEU A 42 -14.67 13.10 17.93
C LEU A 42 -14.43 12.59 16.51
N LEU A 43 -13.32 12.98 15.88
CA LEU A 43 -12.94 12.52 14.55
C LEU A 43 -12.73 11.00 14.50
N GLY A 44 -12.08 10.42 15.51
CA GLY A 44 -11.86 8.99 15.64
C GLY A 44 -13.16 8.16 15.72
N VAL A 45 -14.28 8.77 16.11
CA VAL A 45 -15.62 8.13 16.07
C VAL A 45 -16.33 8.42 14.76
N VAL A 46 -16.37 9.68 14.33
CA VAL A 46 -17.16 10.11 13.18
C VAL A 46 -16.59 9.54 11.87
N VAL A 47 -15.28 9.64 11.65
CA VAL A 47 -14.64 9.25 10.38
C VAL A 47 -14.87 7.76 10.06
N PRO A 48 -14.65 6.80 10.98
CA PRO A 48 -14.91 5.38 10.70
C PRO A 48 -16.36 5.06 10.36
N ILE A 49 -17.34 5.78 10.93
CA ILE A 49 -18.76 5.58 10.63
C ILE A 49 -19.06 5.92 9.17
N PHE A 50 -18.45 6.99 8.64
CA PHE A 50 -18.56 7.34 7.23
C PHE A 50 -17.74 6.40 6.35
N ALA A 51 -16.51 6.06 6.75
CA ALA A 51 -15.64 5.16 6.00
C ALA A 51 -16.26 3.76 5.80
N ALA A 52 -16.90 3.22 6.85
CA ALA A 52 -17.59 1.93 6.79
C ALA A 52 -18.80 1.90 5.83
N ARG A 53 -19.27 3.06 5.35
CA ARG A 53 -20.30 3.12 4.29
C ARG A 53 -19.69 3.08 2.89
N LEU A 54 -18.45 3.51 2.75
CA LEU A 54 -17.73 3.56 1.48
C LEU A 54 -17.02 2.24 1.20
N ASP A 55 -16.48 1.60 2.24
CA ASP A 55 -15.71 0.39 2.12
C ASP A 55 -16.58 -0.87 2.16
N ARG A 56 -16.49 -1.72 1.13
CA ARG A 56 -17.25 -2.98 1.03
C ARG A 56 -16.47 -4.19 1.54
N GLU A 57 -15.14 -4.08 1.65
CA GLU A 57 -14.24 -5.17 2.05
C GLU A 57 -13.31 -4.67 3.16
N PHE A 58 -13.65 -4.97 4.42
CA PHE A 58 -12.74 -4.65 5.52
C PHE A 58 -11.42 -5.41 5.35
N ALA A 59 -10.30 -4.69 5.40
CA ALA A 59 -8.98 -5.30 5.36
C ALA A 59 -8.81 -6.29 6.52
N GLN A 60 -8.70 -7.58 6.20
CA GLN A 60 -8.27 -8.59 7.15
C GLN A 60 -6.76 -8.53 7.25
N ILE A 61 -6.29 -7.95 8.34
CA ILE A 61 -4.87 -7.84 8.63
C ILE A 61 -4.42 -9.13 9.31
N GLY A 62 -3.50 -9.86 8.68
CA GLY A 62 -2.90 -11.08 9.21
C GLY A 62 -1.81 -10.77 10.24
N SER A 63 -0.59 -10.49 9.76
CA SER A 63 0.58 -10.24 10.61
C SER A 63 1.30 -8.94 10.24
N LEU A 64 1.37 -7.99 11.18
CA LEU A 64 2.14 -6.75 11.02
C LEU A 64 3.65 -6.90 11.25
N ARG A 65 4.11 -8.08 11.66
CA ARG A 65 5.51 -8.29 12.08
C ARG A 65 6.51 -8.05 10.93
N SER A 66 6.10 -8.31 9.70
CA SER A 66 6.95 -8.19 8.51
C SER A 66 7.02 -6.74 7.98
N VAL A 67 6.14 -5.84 8.45
CA VAL A 67 6.04 -4.45 7.96
C VAL A 67 7.34 -3.65 8.15
N PRO A 68 7.97 -3.59 9.33
CA PRO A 68 9.17 -2.77 9.52
C PRO A 68 10.33 -3.23 8.62
N ARG A 69 10.50 -4.55 8.48
CA ARG A 69 11.53 -5.12 7.60
C ARG A 69 11.27 -4.78 6.14
N MET A 70 10.02 -4.93 5.69
CA MET A 70 9.63 -4.60 4.33
C MET A 70 9.85 -3.12 4.02
N LEU A 71 9.48 -2.22 4.94
CA LEU A 71 9.72 -0.78 4.79
C LEU A 71 11.20 -0.42 4.70
N LEU A 72 12.05 -1.04 5.51
CA LEU A 72 13.51 -0.82 5.44
C LEU A 72 14.11 -1.30 4.11
N VAL A 73 13.68 -2.47 3.62
CA VAL A 73 14.10 -2.99 2.32
C VAL A 73 13.65 -2.05 1.20
N ALA A 74 12.39 -1.63 1.22
CA ALA A 74 11.83 -0.72 0.23
C ALA A 74 12.51 0.65 0.25
N ALA A 75 12.81 1.22 1.42
CA ALA A 75 13.55 2.47 1.51
C ALA A 75 14.94 2.36 0.86
N GLY A 76 15.66 1.26 1.11
CA GLY A 76 16.93 0.98 0.45
C GLY A 76 16.80 0.84 -1.07
N ASP A 77 15.77 0.13 -1.53
CA ASP A 77 15.50 -0.06 -2.95
C ASP A 77 15.11 1.25 -3.65
N ILE A 78 14.35 2.12 -2.99
CA ILE A 78 14.00 3.45 -3.47
C ILE A 78 15.26 4.30 -3.65
N VAL A 79 16.15 4.35 -2.66
CA VAL A 79 17.39 5.12 -2.76
C VAL A 79 18.27 4.61 -3.89
N ARG A 80 18.50 3.30 -3.97
CA ARG A 80 19.33 2.68 -5.03
C ARG A 80 18.73 2.89 -6.42
N SER A 81 17.42 2.74 -6.55
CA SER A 81 16.73 2.89 -7.83
C SER A 81 16.71 4.35 -8.29
N ASN A 82 16.58 5.32 -7.37
CA ASN A 82 16.71 6.74 -7.70
C ASN A 82 18.09 7.06 -8.28
N ILE A 83 19.16 6.53 -7.69
CA ILE A 83 20.52 6.71 -8.21
C ILE A 83 20.64 6.08 -9.61
N LYS A 84 20.11 4.87 -9.80
CA LYS A 84 20.11 4.19 -11.11
C LYS A 84 19.36 5.00 -12.17
N VAL A 85 18.15 5.46 -11.85
CA VAL A 85 17.31 6.27 -12.75
C VAL A 85 17.98 7.61 -13.05
N ALA A 86 18.57 8.28 -12.06
CA ALA A 86 19.31 9.52 -12.29
C ALA A 86 20.48 9.31 -13.27
N ALA A 87 21.24 8.23 -13.11
CA ALA A 87 22.31 7.87 -14.04
C ALA A 87 21.80 7.54 -15.46
N GLN A 88 20.62 6.92 -15.58
CA GLN A 88 19.98 6.64 -16.86
C GLN A 88 19.50 7.92 -17.55
N VAL A 89 18.87 8.83 -16.81
CA VAL A 89 18.35 10.11 -17.33
C VAL A 89 19.48 11.08 -17.71
N LEU A 90 20.58 11.09 -16.96
CA LEU A 90 21.78 11.87 -17.30
C LEU A 90 22.64 11.22 -18.40
N GLY A 91 22.42 9.94 -18.68
CA GLY A 91 23.12 9.19 -19.71
C GLY A 91 22.50 9.35 -21.11
N PRO A 92 23.05 8.67 -22.13
CA PRO A 92 22.47 8.66 -23.46
C PRO A 92 21.09 7.98 -23.48
N GLU A 93 20.09 8.67 -24.05
CA GLU A 93 18.72 8.15 -24.19
C GLU A 93 18.66 6.82 -24.94
N SER A 94 19.56 6.59 -25.90
CA SER A 94 19.67 5.34 -26.67
C SER A 94 19.94 4.09 -25.81
N ARG A 95 20.31 4.26 -24.54
CA ARG A 95 20.49 3.15 -23.60
C ARG A 95 19.22 2.85 -22.80
N ILE A 96 18.15 3.61 -22.94
CA ILE A 96 16.89 3.39 -22.23
C ILE A 96 15.98 2.52 -23.09
N HIS A 97 15.55 1.38 -22.54
CA HIS A 97 14.70 0.41 -23.23
C HIS A 97 13.40 0.26 -22.44
N PRO A 98 12.42 1.15 -22.65
CA PRO A 98 11.17 1.07 -21.92
C PRO A 98 10.39 -0.17 -22.35
N GLY A 99 9.64 -0.76 -21.43
CA GLY A 99 8.89 -1.97 -21.71
C GLY A 99 7.75 -2.19 -20.73
N PHE A 100 6.80 -3.01 -21.17
CA PHE A 100 5.68 -3.46 -20.35
C PHE A 100 5.83 -4.94 -20.05
N ILE A 101 5.58 -5.31 -18.78
CA ILE A 101 5.57 -6.69 -18.34
C ILE A 101 4.27 -6.99 -17.59
N TRP A 102 3.76 -8.20 -17.79
CA TRP A 102 2.65 -8.71 -17.00
C TRP A 102 3.19 -9.51 -15.81
N VAL A 103 2.88 -9.05 -14.61
CA VAL A 103 3.20 -9.75 -13.37
C VAL A 103 1.96 -10.53 -12.93
N ARG A 104 2.05 -11.86 -12.93
CA ARG A 104 0.98 -12.71 -12.38
C ARG A 104 0.98 -12.62 -10.85
N LEU A 105 -0.14 -12.17 -10.29
CA LEU A 105 -0.36 -12.01 -8.86
C LEU A 105 -0.77 -13.34 -8.22
N ASP A 106 -0.10 -13.69 -7.13
CA ASP A 106 -0.46 -14.76 -6.21
C ASP A 106 -1.30 -14.22 -5.03
N ILE A 107 -1.19 -12.91 -4.76
CA ILE A 107 -1.99 -12.22 -3.75
C ILE A 107 -3.43 -11.98 -4.23
N ALA A 108 -4.41 -12.45 -3.45
CA ALA A 108 -5.84 -12.30 -3.78
C ALA A 108 -6.50 -11.12 -3.05
N ASN A 109 -5.93 -10.70 -1.92
CA ASN A 109 -6.47 -9.64 -1.08
C ASN A 109 -6.35 -8.27 -1.77
N ILE A 110 -7.45 -7.55 -1.96
CA ILE A 110 -7.46 -6.27 -2.70
C ILE A 110 -6.56 -5.20 -2.05
N HIS A 111 -6.50 -5.18 -0.72
CA HIS A 111 -5.65 -4.24 0.01
C HIS A 111 -4.17 -4.59 -0.16
N GLY A 112 -3.86 -5.89 -0.23
CA GLY A 112 -2.54 -6.39 -0.56
C GLY A 112 -2.12 -6.06 -2.00
N ILE A 113 -3.03 -6.21 -2.97
CA ILE A 113 -2.80 -5.82 -4.37
C ILE A 113 -2.56 -4.31 -4.46
N ALA A 114 -3.37 -3.49 -3.78
CA ALA A 114 -3.20 -2.04 -3.75
C ALA A 114 -1.87 -1.62 -3.12
N ALA A 115 -1.47 -2.29 -2.02
CA ALA A 115 -0.17 -2.08 -1.40
C ALA A 115 0.97 -2.45 -2.37
N LEU A 116 0.91 -3.63 -3.02
CA LEU A 116 1.92 -4.05 -3.99
C LEU A 116 2.04 -3.06 -5.16
N THR A 117 0.91 -2.64 -5.72
CA THR A 117 0.81 -1.64 -6.79
C THR A 117 1.47 -0.33 -6.39
N SER A 118 1.24 0.12 -5.16
CA SER A 118 1.85 1.32 -4.59
C SER A 118 3.36 1.13 -4.44
N MET A 119 3.83 0.01 -3.90
CA MET A 119 5.26 -0.28 -3.71
C MET A 119 6.02 -0.32 -5.04
N ILE A 120 5.46 -0.96 -6.07
CA ILE A 120 6.06 -0.99 -7.41
C ILE A 120 6.14 0.43 -7.98
N THR A 121 5.09 1.23 -7.84
CA THR A 121 5.06 2.61 -8.36
C THR A 121 6.00 3.54 -7.59
N LEU A 122 6.17 3.34 -6.29
CA LEU A 122 7.12 4.10 -5.48
C LEU A 122 8.58 3.77 -5.81
N THR A 123 8.85 2.59 -6.38
CA THR A 123 10.20 2.20 -6.79
C THR A 123 10.56 2.93 -8.09
N PRO A 124 11.54 3.84 -8.08
CA PRO A 124 11.90 4.63 -9.26
C PRO A 124 12.22 3.76 -10.47
N GLY A 125 11.66 4.11 -11.62
CA GLY A 125 11.85 3.38 -12.87
C GLY A 125 10.78 2.32 -13.14
N THR A 126 9.79 2.16 -12.27
CA THR A 126 8.60 1.33 -12.52
C THR A 126 7.31 2.08 -12.19
N VAL A 127 6.23 1.76 -12.92
CA VAL A 127 4.88 2.25 -12.61
C VAL A 127 3.87 1.16 -12.90
N SER A 128 2.91 0.98 -11.98
CA SER A 128 1.79 0.07 -12.22
C SER A 128 0.79 0.73 -13.18
N ALA A 129 0.60 0.14 -14.35
CA ALA A 129 -0.16 0.74 -15.44
C ALA A 129 -1.63 0.28 -15.46
N ALA A 130 -1.88 -1.01 -15.21
CA ALA A 130 -3.23 -1.57 -15.21
C ALA A 130 -3.31 -2.84 -14.35
N LEU A 131 -4.47 -3.07 -13.75
CA LEU A 131 -4.82 -4.33 -13.11
C LEU A 131 -5.86 -5.03 -13.99
N SER A 132 -5.70 -6.34 -14.23
CA SER A 132 -6.69 -7.13 -14.96
C SER A 132 -8.03 -7.17 -14.23
N ASP A 133 -9.13 -7.34 -14.98
CA ASP A 133 -10.48 -7.39 -14.40
C ASP A 133 -10.64 -8.53 -13.37
N ASP A 134 -9.94 -9.64 -13.59
CA ASP A 134 -9.90 -10.79 -12.67
C ASP A 134 -8.92 -10.63 -11.51
N ARG A 135 -8.19 -9.50 -11.46
CA ARG A 135 -7.19 -9.14 -10.45
C ARG A 135 -6.02 -10.11 -10.32
N LYS A 136 -5.76 -10.94 -11.33
CA LYS A 136 -4.66 -11.92 -11.32
C LYS A 136 -3.41 -11.44 -12.03
N TYR A 137 -3.47 -10.33 -12.76
CA TYR A 137 -2.35 -9.80 -13.52
C TYR A 137 -2.22 -8.30 -13.33
N LEU A 138 -1.00 -7.87 -13.02
CA LEU A 138 -0.63 -6.47 -12.94
C LEU A 138 0.28 -6.12 -14.11
N LEU A 139 -0.14 -5.17 -14.94
CA LEU A 139 0.67 -4.60 -15.99
C LEU A 139 1.59 -3.56 -15.38
N VAL A 140 2.90 -3.76 -15.51
CA VAL A 140 3.92 -2.84 -15.01
C VAL A 140 4.69 -2.27 -16.18
N HIS A 141 4.78 -0.95 -16.25
CA HIS A 141 5.70 -0.26 -17.14
C HIS A 141 7.03 -0.06 -16.44
N VAL A 142 8.11 -0.31 -17.16
CA VAL A 142 9.50 -0.24 -16.68
C VAL A 142 10.26 0.72 -17.58
N LEU A 143 10.95 1.69 -16.99
CA LEU A 143 11.72 2.69 -17.72
C LEU A 143 12.84 2.05 -18.55
N HIS A 144 13.48 1.03 -17.99
CA HIS A 144 14.55 0.30 -18.65
C HIS A 144 14.46 -1.19 -18.28
N LEU A 145 14.06 -2.00 -19.26
CA LEU A 145 13.77 -3.41 -19.13
C LEU A 145 14.88 -4.24 -19.80
N ASP A 146 15.75 -4.84 -18.98
CA ASP A 146 16.80 -5.75 -19.45
C ASP A 146 16.32 -7.22 -19.46
N ASP A 147 15.83 -7.69 -18.31
CA ASP A 147 15.37 -9.06 -18.09
C ASP A 147 13.98 -9.04 -17.41
N PRO A 148 12.91 -9.31 -18.18
CA PRO A 148 11.55 -9.37 -17.66
C PRO A 148 11.36 -10.39 -16.52
N GLU A 149 11.93 -11.58 -16.66
CA GLU A 149 11.71 -12.68 -15.71
C GLU A 149 12.43 -12.44 -14.39
N ALA A 150 13.65 -11.89 -14.45
CA ALA A 150 14.39 -11.49 -13.26
C ALA A 150 13.65 -10.40 -12.47
N LEU A 151 13.06 -9.41 -13.17
CA LEU A 151 12.29 -8.35 -12.53
C LEU A 151 11.01 -8.89 -11.88
N ILE A 152 10.28 -9.79 -12.57
CA ILE A 152 9.11 -10.47 -12.00
C ILE A 152 9.51 -11.22 -10.72
N ALA A 153 10.57 -12.03 -10.77
CA ALA A 153 11.05 -12.79 -9.61
C ALA A 153 11.46 -11.87 -8.44
N GLN A 154 12.07 -10.71 -8.73
CA GLN A 154 12.41 -9.72 -7.72
C GLN A 154 11.17 -9.13 -7.05
N ILE A 155 10.16 -8.72 -7.84
CA ILE A 155 8.90 -8.18 -7.31
C ILE A 155 8.20 -9.22 -6.42
N LYS A 156 8.11 -10.47 -6.89
CA LYS A 156 7.49 -11.57 -6.15
C LYS A 156 8.17 -11.85 -4.81
N SER A 157 9.50 -11.95 -4.82
CA SER A 157 10.27 -12.32 -3.63
C SER A 157 10.37 -11.18 -2.60
N ARG A 158 10.54 -9.93 -3.04
CA ARG A 158 10.79 -8.79 -2.15
C ARG A 158 9.53 -8.13 -1.62
N TYR A 159 8.46 -8.09 -2.42
CA TYR A 159 7.26 -7.32 -2.08
C TYR A 159 6.01 -8.19 -1.95
N GLU A 160 5.71 -9.02 -2.95
CA GLU A 160 4.47 -9.81 -2.94
C GLU A 160 4.44 -10.82 -1.78
N LYS A 161 5.52 -11.59 -1.58
CA LYS A 161 5.59 -12.60 -0.52
C LYS A 161 5.39 -12.01 0.90
N PRO A 162 6.09 -10.93 1.32
CA PRO A 162 5.80 -10.28 2.59
C PRO A 162 4.37 -9.71 2.68
N LEU A 163 3.83 -9.18 1.57
CA LEU A 163 2.47 -8.64 1.55
C LEU A 163 1.42 -9.73 1.73
N MET A 164 1.65 -10.95 1.24
CA MET A 164 0.76 -12.10 1.51
C MET A 164 0.74 -12.51 3.00
N GLU A 165 1.82 -12.26 3.76
CA GLU A 165 1.83 -12.47 5.21
C GLU A 165 1.02 -11.40 5.97
N ILE A 166 1.01 -10.18 5.44
CA ILE A 166 0.30 -9.03 6.02
C ILE A 166 -1.18 -9.06 5.66
N PHE A 167 -1.49 -9.42 4.41
CA PHE A 167 -2.81 -9.45 3.80
C PHE A 167 -3.09 -10.86 3.25
N PRO A 168 -3.41 -11.83 4.14
CA PRO A 168 -3.81 -13.17 3.71
C PRO A 168 -5.11 -13.16 2.90
#